data_AF-A0A948KGX5-F1
#
_entry.id   AF-A0A948KGX5-F1
#
_cell.length_a   1.000
_cell.length_b   1.000
_cell.length_c   1.000
_cell.angle_alpha   90.00
_cell.angle_beta   90.00
_cell.angle_gamma   90.00
#
_symmetry.space_group_name_H-M   'P 1'
#
loop_
_entity.id
_entity.type
_entity.pdbx_description
1 polymer ?
#
loop_
_entity_poly.entity_id
_entity_poly.type
_entity_poly.pdbx_seq_one_letter_code
_entity_poly.pdbx_strand_id
1 'polypeptide(L)'
;MPEADAAKVEKSFYTDVPQKSEAFFLKGSNSYDWGMKNRLARIFDAKSGKTVMLAFDHGYFQGPTTGLERPDITILPLAPYADALMLTRGILRSVIPPSLNKAT
;
A
#
# COMPACT_ATOMS: atom_id res chain seq x y z
N MET A 1 41.91 37.66 16.64
CA MET A 1 41.08 36.69 17.37
C MET A 1 40.33 35.90 16.30
N PRO A 2 40.64 34.63 16.02
CA PRO A 2 39.77 33.86 15.14
C PRO A 2 38.47 33.60 15.90
N GLU A 3 37.35 34.01 15.34
CA GLU A 3 36.04 33.72 15.92
C GLU A 3 35.87 32.20 16.03
N ALA A 4 35.59 31.75 17.24
CA ALA A 4 35.35 30.35 17.53
C ALA A 4 34.14 29.88 16.70
N ASP A 5 34.37 28.92 15.81
CA ASP A 5 33.36 28.20 15.04
C ASP A 5 32.11 27.96 15.89
N ALA A 6 31.05 28.69 15.56
CA ALA A 6 29.78 28.60 16.26
C ALA A 6 29.23 27.17 16.16
N ALA A 7 29.22 26.49 17.31
CA ALA A 7 28.40 25.34 17.66
C ALA A 7 28.25 24.26 16.57
N LYS A 8 29.28 23.42 16.40
CA LYS A 8 29.06 22.08 15.85
C LYS A 8 28.17 21.32 16.82
N VAL A 9 26.88 21.18 16.49
CA VAL A 9 25.95 20.29 17.19
C VAL A 9 26.60 18.92 17.28
N GLU A 10 26.92 18.47 18.51
CA GLU A 10 27.51 17.15 18.73
C GLU A 10 26.57 16.08 18.16
N LYS A 11 27.13 15.19 17.34
CA LYS A 11 26.37 14.07 16.79
C LYS A 11 26.10 13.07 17.91
N SER A 12 24.82 12.87 18.24
CA SER A 12 24.40 11.80 19.14
C SER A 12 24.14 10.53 18.35
N PHE A 13 24.90 9.48 18.65
CA PHE A 13 24.82 8.18 17.97
C PHE A 13 24.04 7.12 18.77
N TYR A 14 23.55 7.43 19.97
CA TYR A 14 22.78 6.51 20.83
C TYR A 14 23.46 5.15 21.02
N THR A 15 24.75 5.16 21.39
CA THR A 15 25.60 3.95 21.49
C THR A 15 25.14 2.94 22.54
N ASP A 16 24.25 3.36 23.43
CA ASP A 16 23.58 2.56 24.47
C ASP A 16 22.31 1.85 23.98
N VAL A 17 21.77 2.22 22.80
CA VAL A 17 20.54 1.66 22.25
C VAL A 17 20.85 0.72 21.08
N PRO A 18 20.70 -0.61 21.24
CA PRO A 18 20.93 -1.55 20.14
C PRO A 18 19.83 -1.43 19.08
N GLN A 19 20.22 -1.53 17.80
CA GLN A 19 19.27 -1.67 16.70
C GLN A 19 18.52 -3.01 16.81
N LYS A 20 17.20 -2.98 16.66
CA LYS A 20 16.33 -4.17 16.69
C LYS A 20 15.83 -4.49 15.28
N SER A 21 15.68 -5.78 15.00
CA SER A 21 14.98 -6.28 13.82
C SER A 21 13.66 -6.92 14.27
N GLU A 22 12.55 -6.41 13.76
CA GLU A 22 11.22 -6.96 14.07
C GLU A 22 10.78 -7.96 13.00
N ALA A 23 9.98 -8.94 13.42
CA ALA A 23 9.34 -9.85 12.49
C ALA A 23 8.26 -9.11 11.69
N PHE A 24 8.06 -9.54 10.45
CA PHE A 24 6.97 -9.01 9.63
C PHE A 24 5.63 -9.55 10.13
N PHE A 25 4.65 -8.67 10.30
CA PHE A 25 3.38 -8.97 10.96
C PHE A 25 2.54 -10.04 10.24
N LEU A 26 2.71 -10.20 8.93
CA LEU A 26 1.85 -11.06 8.12
C LEU A 26 2.29 -12.53 8.17
N LYS A 27 1.32 -13.41 8.46
CA LYS A 27 1.52 -14.87 8.55
C LYS A 27 2.26 -15.42 7.32
N GLY A 28 3.29 -16.23 7.57
CA GLY A 28 4.06 -16.91 6.51
C GLY A 28 4.94 -16.01 5.66
N SER A 29 5.03 -14.71 5.96
CA SER A 29 5.69 -13.71 5.10
C SER A 29 7.01 -13.18 5.66
N ASN A 30 7.53 -13.80 6.73
CA ASN A 30 8.75 -13.35 7.42
C ASN A 30 10.03 -13.46 6.58
N SER A 31 10.11 -14.47 5.73
CA SER A 31 11.33 -14.76 4.94
C SER A 31 11.33 -14.11 3.55
N TYR A 32 10.32 -13.29 3.23
CA TYR A 32 10.33 -12.53 1.99
C TYR A 32 11.30 -11.34 2.06
N ASP A 33 11.81 -10.96 0.88
CA ASP A 33 12.59 -9.73 0.73
C ASP A 33 11.73 -8.49 1.02
N TRP A 34 12.39 -7.38 1.33
CA TRP A 34 11.75 -6.10 1.64
C TRP A 34 10.73 -5.67 0.58
N GLY A 35 11.04 -5.84 -0.71
CA GLY A 35 10.15 -5.41 -1.79
C GLY A 35 8.81 -6.16 -1.83
N MET A 36 8.78 -7.42 -1.41
CA MET A 36 7.55 -8.21 -1.33
C MET A 36 6.78 -7.90 -0.05
N LYS A 37 7.48 -7.75 1.09
CA LYS A 37 6.88 -7.29 2.35
C LYS A 37 6.20 -5.92 2.19
N ASN A 38 6.85 -4.98 1.50
CA ASN A 38 6.31 -3.65 1.22
C ASN A 38 5.02 -3.71 0.38
N ARG A 39 4.93 -4.61 -0.61
CA ARG A 39 3.70 -4.79 -1.40
C ARG A 39 2.58 -5.40 -0.56
N LEU A 40 2.89 -6.41 0.25
CA LEU A 40 1.93 -7.05 1.15
C LEU A 40 1.40 -6.07 2.21
N ALA A 41 2.24 -5.20 2.75
CA ALA A 41 1.86 -4.19 3.73
C ALA A 41 0.92 -3.10 3.16
N ARG A 42 0.80 -2.99 1.83
CA ARG A 42 -0.21 -2.12 1.19
C ARG A 42 -1.56 -2.81 1.01
N ILE A 43 -1.60 -4.15 1.04
CA ILE A 43 -2.82 -4.94 0.91
C ILE A 43 -3.41 -5.23 2.29
N PHE A 44 -2.58 -5.66 3.24
CA PHE A 44 -2.98 -6.07 4.58
C PHE A 44 -2.63 -4.98 5.59
N ASP A 45 -3.61 -4.59 6.42
CA ASP A 45 -3.39 -3.65 7.51
C ASP A 45 -2.46 -4.25 8.58
N ALA A 46 -1.45 -3.48 8.98
CA ALA A 46 -0.41 -3.96 9.91
C ALA A 46 -0.92 -4.22 11.33
N LYS A 47 -2.03 -3.58 11.73
CA LYS A 47 -2.59 -3.74 13.08
C LYS A 47 -3.48 -4.98 13.18
N SER A 48 -4.36 -5.16 12.19
CA SER A 48 -5.34 -6.25 12.17
C SER A 48 -4.87 -7.51 11.44
N GLY A 49 -3.86 -7.39 10.57
CA GLY A 49 -3.40 -8.46 9.68
C GLY A 49 -4.42 -8.86 8.61
N LYS A 50 -5.42 -8.02 8.34
CA LYS A 50 -6.57 -8.30 7.45
C LYS A 50 -6.69 -7.26 6.34
N THR A 51 -7.57 -7.52 5.38
CA THR A 51 -7.86 -6.63 4.24
C THR A 51 -9.34 -6.72 3.86
N VAL A 52 -9.92 -5.60 3.46
CA VAL A 52 -11.19 -5.52 2.73
C VAL A 52 -10.87 -5.20 1.28
N MET A 53 -10.88 -6.24 0.44
CA MET A 53 -10.58 -6.14 -0.99
C MET A 53 -11.86 -6.03 -1.81
N LEU A 54 -11.94 -4.99 -2.64
CA LEU A 54 -13.05 -4.79 -3.57
C LEU A 54 -12.70 -5.37 -4.94
N ALA A 55 -13.38 -6.45 -5.33
CA ALA A 55 -13.17 -7.15 -6.60
C ALA A 55 -14.24 -6.79 -7.63
N PHE A 56 -13.81 -6.40 -8.83
CA PHE A 56 -14.68 -6.04 -9.95
C PHE A 56 -14.04 -6.39 -11.31
N ASP A 57 -13.25 -7.46 -11.35
CA ASP A 57 -12.60 -8.00 -12.53
C ASP A 57 -13.49 -8.91 -13.38
N HIS A 58 -14.69 -9.27 -12.90
CA HIS A 58 -15.67 -10.17 -13.54
C HIS A 58 -15.85 -9.96 -15.06
N GLY A 59 -15.79 -8.72 -15.52
CA GLY A 59 -15.92 -8.38 -16.94
C GLY A 59 -14.82 -8.93 -17.84
N TYR A 60 -13.72 -9.48 -17.30
CA TYR A 60 -12.65 -10.07 -18.11
C TYR A 60 -13.13 -11.20 -19.02
N PHE A 61 -14.21 -11.91 -18.65
CA PHE A 61 -14.85 -12.95 -19.46
C PHE A 61 -16.36 -12.81 -19.58
N GLN A 62 -17.02 -12.12 -18.64
CA GLN A 62 -18.49 -11.97 -18.64
C GLN A 62 -18.98 -10.75 -19.43
N GLY A 63 -18.09 -9.83 -19.83
CA GLY A 63 -18.50 -8.54 -20.38
C GLY A 63 -19.17 -7.63 -19.33
N PRO A 64 -20.10 -6.75 -19.73
CA PRO A 64 -20.80 -5.84 -18.82
C PRO A 64 -21.81 -6.57 -17.92
N THR A 65 -21.32 -7.20 -16.85
CA THR A 65 -22.13 -7.86 -15.82
C THR A 65 -22.86 -6.83 -14.94
N THR A 66 -23.99 -7.24 -14.35
CA THR A 66 -24.89 -6.38 -13.57
C THR A 66 -24.13 -5.59 -12.50
N GLY A 67 -24.25 -4.26 -12.53
CA GLY A 67 -23.58 -3.33 -11.61
C GLY A 67 -22.17 -2.89 -12.03
N LEU A 68 -21.58 -3.52 -13.05
CA LEU A 68 -20.27 -3.20 -13.64
C LEU A 68 -20.36 -2.68 -15.08
N GLU A 69 -21.55 -2.25 -15.52
CA GLU A 69 -21.75 -1.65 -16.84
C GLU A 69 -21.00 -0.32 -16.97
N ARG A 70 -20.93 0.44 -15.86
CA ARG A 70 -20.24 1.74 -15.75
C ARG A 70 -19.42 1.84 -14.46
N PRO A 71 -18.27 1.14 -14.36
CA PRO A 71 -17.44 1.13 -13.15
C PRO A 71 -16.92 2.52 -12.75
N ASP A 72 -16.82 3.45 -13.70
CA ASP A 72 -16.48 4.85 -13.47
C ASP A 72 -17.54 5.60 -12.64
N ILE A 73 -18.80 5.16 -12.69
CA ILE A 73 -19.91 5.74 -11.93
C ILE A 73 -20.23 4.88 -10.70
N THR A 74 -20.33 3.56 -10.86
CA THR A 74 -20.86 2.66 -9.83
C THR A 74 -19.79 2.19 -8.83
N ILE A 75 -18.55 2.00 -9.29
CA ILE A 75 -17.47 1.41 -8.48
C ILE A 75 -16.49 2.46 -7.97
N LEU A 76 -16.12 3.44 -8.81
CA LEU A 76 -15.11 4.44 -8.45
C LEU A 76 -15.41 5.18 -7.13
N PRO A 77 -16.67 5.57 -6.81
CA PRO A 77 -16.99 6.18 -5.51
C PRO A 77 -16.80 5.25 -4.31
N LEU A 78 -16.78 3.92 -4.51
CA LEU A 78 -16.58 2.93 -3.45
C LEU A 78 -15.09 2.69 -3.16
N ALA A 79 -14.21 2.98 -4.11
CA ALA A 79 -12.78 2.70 -4.01
C ALA A 79 -12.07 3.31 -2.77
N PRO A 80 -12.43 4.52 -2.28
CA PRO A 80 -11.87 5.06 -1.04
C PRO A 80 -12.11 4.20 0.21
N TYR A 81 -13.18 3.42 0.23
CA TYR A 81 -13.60 2.59 1.36
C TYR A 81 -12.99 1.18 1.37
N ALA A 82 -12.30 0.78 0.29
CA ALA A 82 -11.58 -0.48 0.21
C ALA A 82 -10.11 -0.31 0.61
N ASP A 83 -9.49 -1.37 1.12
CA ASP A 83 -8.05 -1.40 1.39
C ASP A 83 -7.26 -1.65 0.09
N ALA A 84 -7.77 -2.56 -0.74
CA ALA A 84 -7.20 -2.96 -2.02
C ALA A 84 -8.28 -3.14 -3.10
N LEU A 85 -7.92 -2.95 -4.37
CA LEU A 85 -8.78 -3.17 -5.52
C LEU A 85 -8.26 -4.38 -6.32
N MET A 86 -9.17 -5.26 -6.74
CA MET A 86 -8.87 -6.37 -7.65
C MET A 86 -9.62 -6.17 -8.97
N LEU A 87 -8.86 -5.93 -10.03
CA LEU A 87 -9.37 -5.49 -11.32
C LEU A 87 -8.44 -5.89 -12.47
N THR A 88 -8.89 -5.71 -13.70
CA THR A 88 -8.05 -5.91 -14.89
C THR A 88 -7.18 -4.70 -15.18
N ARG A 89 -6.04 -4.92 -15.86
CA ARG A 89 -5.17 -3.82 -16.34
C ARG A 89 -5.89 -2.80 -17.24
N GLY A 90 -6.95 -3.24 -17.94
CA GLY A 90 -7.73 -2.38 -18.82
C GLY A 90 -8.52 -1.36 -18.00
N ILE A 91 -9.33 -1.85 -17.06
CA ILE A 91 -10.11 -1.01 -16.15
C ILE A 91 -9.20 -0.11 -15.31
N LEU A 92 -8.06 -0.63 -14.84
CA LEU A 92 -7.08 0.16 -14.08
C LEU A 92 -6.63 1.40 -14.85
N ARG A 93 -6.30 1.26 -16.14
CA ARG A 93 -5.79 2.37 -16.96
C ARG A 93 -6.87 3.30 -17.49
N SER A 94 -8.11 2.81 -17.67
CA SER A 94 -9.18 3.59 -18.29
C SER A 94 -10.11 4.28 -17.29
N VAL A 95 -10.28 3.72 -16.09
CA VAL A 95 -11.27 4.19 -15.11
C VAL A 95 -10.64 4.70 -13.81
N ILE A 96 -9.58 4.05 -13.33
CA ILE A 96 -9.01 4.38 -12.03
C ILE A 96 -8.06 5.59 -12.16
N PRO A 97 -8.30 6.69 -11.42
CA PRO A 97 -7.39 7.84 -11.43
C PRO A 97 -6.01 7.45 -10.89
N PRO A 98 -4.90 7.91 -11.50
CA PRO A 98 -3.54 7.58 -11.05
C PRO A 98 -3.21 8.19 -9.68
N SER A 99 -3.97 9.19 -9.23
CA SER A 99 -3.87 9.78 -7.89
C SER A 99 -4.50 8.93 -6.80
N LEU A 100 -5.26 7.89 -7.15
CA LEU A 100 -5.86 6.98 -6.17
C LEU A 100 -4.79 6.08 -5.56
N ASN A 101 -4.43 6.34 -4.30
CA ASN A 101 -3.41 5.60 -3.60
C ASN A 101 -3.98 4.36 -2.89
N LYS A 102 -4.38 3.36 -3.67
CA LYS A 102 -4.81 2.03 -3.18
C LYS A 102 -3.88 0.95 -3.72
N ALA A 103 -3.83 -0.21 -3.05
CA ALA A 103 -3.20 -1.38 -3.65
C ALA A 103 -4.07 -1.86 -4.82
N THR A 104 -3.46 -2.05 -5.98
CA THR A 104 -4.11 -2.45 -7.25
C THR A 104 -3.28 -3.48 -7.97
#